data_AF-A0A2H5DW03-F1
#
_entry.id   AF-A0A2H5DW03-F1
#
_cell.length_a   1.000
_cell.length_b   1.000
_cell.length_c   1.000
_cell.angle_alpha   90.00
_cell.angle_beta   90.00
_cell.angle_gamma   90.00
#
_symmetry.space_group_name_H-M   'P 1'
#
loop_
_entity.id
_entity.type
_entity.pdbx_description
1 polymer ?
#
loop_
_entity_poly.entity_id
_entity_poly.type
_entity_poly.pdbx_seq_one_letter_code
_entity_poly.pdbx_strand_id
1 'polypeptide(L)'
;MKIPYYNDTEHYKTVGTMLVPPGETREVDASMLPDYAAADLALDEDAPVHIVDALLAGPFSELLSAIPVLAREDLEQLGEREQAEGRRKDVLAAVSERLLTLASESLGAPGESRPPLEGEGGEVDETQGLDLAAGESDTATVNVLASDAGALVVEPKATKGKQK
;
A
#
# COMPACT_ATOMS: atom_id res chain seq x y z
N MET A 1 -6.56 36.82 2.75
CA MET A 1 -5.86 35.52 2.94
C MET A 1 -4.86 35.77 4.04
N LYS A 2 -4.82 34.94 5.10
CA LYS A 2 -3.88 35.19 6.20
C LYS A 2 -2.54 34.55 5.89
N ILE A 3 -1.47 35.30 6.10
CA ILE A 3 -0.10 34.84 5.87
C ILE A 3 0.78 35.17 7.08
N PRO A 4 1.77 34.34 7.40
CA PRO A 4 2.73 34.65 8.45
C PRO A 4 3.59 35.86 8.02
N TYR A 5 3.60 36.91 8.83
CA TYR A 5 4.45 38.08 8.66
C TYR A 5 5.40 38.19 9.84
N TYR A 6 6.70 38.15 9.55
CA TYR A 6 7.76 38.36 10.51
C TYR A 6 8.13 39.85 10.57
N ASN A 7 8.12 40.43 11.76
CA ASN A 7 8.61 41.79 11.95
C ASN A 7 10.10 41.78 12.28
N ASP A 8 10.90 42.09 11.27
CA ASP A 8 12.36 42.23 11.31
C ASP A 8 12.88 43.54 11.91
N THR A 9 12.00 44.48 12.25
CA THR A 9 12.41 45.79 12.82
C THR A 9 12.41 45.78 14.35
N GLU A 10 13.07 46.77 14.96
CA GLU A 10 13.13 46.97 16.42
C GLU A 10 11.86 47.58 17.02
N HIS A 11 10.85 47.89 16.21
CA HIS A 11 9.62 48.55 16.63
C HIS A 11 8.38 47.73 16.26
N TYR A 12 7.27 48.00 16.95
CA TYR A 12 5.99 47.41 16.59
C TYR A 12 5.56 47.86 15.18
N LYS A 13 5.17 46.91 14.35
CA LYS A 13 4.56 47.18 13.04
C LYS A 13 3.06 46.92 13.10
N THR A 14 2.29 47.84 12.55
CA THR A 14 0.83 47.69 12.43
C THR A 14 0.49 47.26 11.02
N VAL A 15 -0.13 46.08 10.88
CA VAL A 15 -0.61 45.55 9.60
C VAL A 15 -2.12 45.37 9.72
N GLY A 16 -2.88 46.24 9.03
CA GLY A 16 -4.34 46.29 9.18
C GLY A 16 -4.76 46.59 10.63
N THR A 17 -5.43 45.64 11.26
CA THR A 17 -5.86 45.71 12.67
C THR A 17 -4.92 45.01 13.65
N MET A 18 -3.85 44.37 13.17
CA MET A 18 -2.92 43.61 14.00
C MET A 18 -1.63 44.37 14.27
N LEU A 19 -1.20 44.32 15.53
CA LEU A 19 0.09 44.80 15.98
C LEU A 19 1.06 43.62 16.01
N VAL A 20 2.19 43.72 15.31
CA VAL A 20 3.24 42.70 15.25
C VAL A 20 4.47 43.23 16.02
N PRO A 21 4.82 42.63 17.17
CA PRO A 21 6.00 43.01 17.95
C PRO A 21 7.30 42.76 17.19
N PRO A 22 8.39 43.44 17.54
CA PRO A 22 9.70 43.20 16.94
C PRO A 22 10.18 41.77 17.21
N GLY A 23 10.69 41.09 16.19
CA GLY A 23 11.19 39.72 16.27
C GLY A 23 10.11 38.63 16.39
N GLU A 24 8.83 38.97 16.24
CA GLU A 24 7.72 38.00 16.25
C GLU A 24 7.13 37.80 14.84
N THR A 25 6.62 36.59 14.61
CA THR A 25 5.78 36.26 13.45
C THR A 25 4.31 36.26 13.85
N ARG A 26 3.46 36.95 13.11
CA ARG A 26 1.99 36.90 13.29
C ARG A 26 1.27 36.70 11.96
N GLU A 27 0.09 36.08 12.02
CA GLU A 27 -0.77 35.93 10.86
C GLU A 27 -1.48 37.25 10.52
N VAL A 28 -1.10 37.90 9.44
CA VAL A 28 -1.70 39.16 8.99
C VAL A 28 -2.42 38.96 7.67
N ASP A 29 -3.32 39.89 7.30
CA ASP A 29 -3.96 39.81 5.99
C ASP A 29 -2.98 40.23 4.89
N ALA A 30 -2.80 39.34 3.93
CA ALA A 30 -1.92 39.50 2.80
C ALA A 30 -2.18 40.79 1.99
N SER A 31 -3.44 41.22 1.89
CA SER A 31 -3.82 42.42 1.13
C SER A 31 -3.28 43.74 1.73
N MET A 32 -2.88 43.70 3.00
CA MET A 32 -2.45 44.87 3.79
C MET A 32 -0.93 45.03 3.83
N LEU A 33 -0.18 44.11 3.23
CA LEU A 33 1.28 44.18 3.17
C LEU A 33 1.71 44.87 1.87
N PRO A 34 2.57 45.92 1.96
CA PRO A 34 2.94 46.75 0.82
C PRO A 34 3.70 45.97 -0.26
N ASP A 35 4.40 44.90 0.12
CA ASP A 35 5.23 44.07 -0.76
C ASP A 35 4.65 42.67 -0.99
N TYR A 36 3.37 42.45 -0.70
CA TYR A 36 2.76 41.13 -0.91
C TYR A 36 2.57 40.83 -2.40
N ALA A 37 3.52 40.11 -2.98
CA ALA A 37 3.31 39.36 -4.20
C ALA A 37 2.86 37.94 -3.82
N ALA A 38 1.64 37.55 -4.23
CA ALA A 38 1.15 36.18 -4.04
C ALA A 38 2.06 35.10 -4.66
N ALA A 39 3.03 35.50 -5.49
CA ALA A 39 4.05 34.64 -6.09
C ALA A 39 5.14 34.20 -5.09
N ASP A 40 5.42 34.94 -4.01
CA ASP A 40 6.50 34.63 -3.06
C ASP A 40 6.10 33.57 -2.02
N LEU A 41 4.83 33.13 -2.04
CA LEU A 41 4.36 31.96 -1.31
C LEU A 41 4.43 30.69 -2.16
N ALA A 42 5.10 30.73 -3.31
CA ALA A 42 5.48 29.50 -4.00
C ALA A 42 6.19 28.61 -2.97
N LEU A 43 5.55 27.47 -2.68
CA LEU A 43 6.15 26.38 -1.90
C LEU A 43 7.59 26.24 -2.38
N ASP A 44 8.56 26.29 -1.45
CA ASP A 44 9.97 26.09 -1.77
C ASP A 44 10.08 24.89 -2.72
N GLU A 45 10.40 25.14 -3.99
CA GLU A 45 10.64 24.06 -4.96
C GLU A 45 11.86 23.21 -4.54
N ASP A 46 12.64 23.72 -3.58
CA ASP A 46 13.79 23.07 -2.94
C ASP A 46 13.43 22.26 -1.67
N ALA A 47 12.13 22.05 -1.38
CA ALA A 47 11.75 21.14 -0.30
C ALA A 47 12.33 19.73 -0.56
N PRO A 48 12.87 19.03 0.47
CA PRO A 48 13.44 17.70 0.27
C PRO A 48 12.39 16.73 -0.29
N VAL A 49 12.55 16.36 -1.55
CA VAL A 49 11.68 15.39 -2.22
C VAL A 49 11.97 13.99 -1.72
N HIS A 50 10.93 13.19 -1.47
CA HIS A 50 11.13 11.78 -1.12
C HIS A 50 11.74 11.03 -2.31
N ILE A 51 12.62 10.06 -2.06
CA ILE A 51 13.32 9.32 -3.13
C ILE A 51 12.34 8.66 -4.11
N VAL A 52 11.21 8.17 -3.61
CA VAL A 52 10.13 7.59 -4.41
C VAL A 52 9.52 8.59 -5.39
N ASP A 53 9.34 9.87 -5.00
CA ASP A 53 8.83 10.91 -5.89
C ASP A 53 9.82 11.20 -7.02
N ALA A 54 11.10 11.29 -6.69
CA ALA A 54 12.15 11.47 -7.69
C ALA A 54 12.20 10.31 -8.71
N LEU A 55 12.03 9.07 -8.24
CA LEU A 55 12.02 7.87 -9.10
C LEU A 55 10.77 7.77 -9.97
N LEU A 56 9.60 8.18 -9.45
CA LEU A 56 8.35 8.17 -10.21
C LEU A 56 8.33 9.23 -11.31
N ALA A 57 8.94 10.39 -11.07
CA ALA A 57 9.13 11.44 -12.08
C ALA A 57 10.18 11.06 -13.14
N GLY A 58 11.07 10.12 -12.82
CA GLY A 58 12.13 9.64 -13.70
C GLY A 58 11.67 8.68 -14.82
N PRO A 59 12.59 8.27 -15.70
CA PRO A 59 12.28 7.34 -16.77
C PRO A 59 12.05 5.92 -16.24
N PHE A 60 11.18 5.18 -16.92
CA PHE A 60 10.80 3.81 -16.56
C PHE A 60 11.99 2.85 -16.39
N SER A 61 13.05 2.98 -17.21
CA SER A 61 14.23 2.12 -17.14
C SER A 61 15.04 2.33 -15.87
N GLU A 62 15.16 3.57 -15.40
CA GLU A 62 15.85 3.90 -14.14
C GLU A 62 15.05 3.39 -12.95
N LEU A 63 13.72 3.56 -13.00
CA LEU A 63 12.83 3.06 -11.97
C LEU A 63 12.95 1.54 -11.79
N LEU A 64 12.89 0.76 -12.87
CA LEU A 64 13.05 -0.70 -12.79
C LEU A 64 14.43 -1.11 -12.26
N SER A 65 15.47 -0.36 -12.61
CA SER A 65 16.84 -0.62 -12.16
C SER A 65 17.03 -0.30 -10.67
N ALA A 66 16.22 0.60 -10.11
CA ALA A 66 16.28 0.98 -8.70
C ALA A 66 15.55 -0.01 -7.77
N ILE A 67 14.48 -0.67 -8.24
CA ILE A 67 13.65 -1.58 -7.42
C ILE A 67 14.45 -2.60 -6.58
N PRO A 68 15.48 -3.29 -7.10
CA PRO A 68 16.20 -4.31 -6.33
C PRO A 68 16.95 -3.74 -5.11
N VAL A 69 17.36 -2.48 -5.16
CA VAL A 69 18.19 -1.84 -4.13
C VAL A 69 17.39 -0.99 -3.14
N LEU A 70 16.10 -0.76 -3.40
CA LEU A 70 15.22 -0.01 -2.51
C LEU A 70 14.97 -0.75 -1.20
N ALA A 71 14.83 0.02 -0.12
CA ALA A 71 14.38 -0.48 1.16
C ALA A 71 12.91 -0.92 1.09
N ARG A 72 12.50 -1.78 2.04
CA ARG A 72 11.13 -2.30 2.09
C ARG A 72 10.11 -1.16 2.18
N GLU A 73 10.37 -0.17 3.03
CA GLU A 73 9.51 0.97 3.26
C GLU A 73 9.33 1.82 1.98
N ASP A 74 10.40 1.98 1.21
CA ASP A 74 10.36 2.70 -0.07
C ASP A 74 9.60 1.90 -1.15
N LEU A 75 9.72 0.57 -1.14
CA LEU A 75 8.99 -0.32 -2.05
C LEU A 75 7.48 -0.31 -1.78
N GLU A 76 7.06 -0.31 -0.53
CA GLU A 76 5.66 -0.19 -0.13
C GLU A 76 5.08 1.15 -0.62
N GLN A 77 5.78 2.26 -0.33
CA GLN A 77 5.38 3.60 -0.82
C GLN A 77 5.36 3.71 -2.35
N LEU A 78 6.35 3.12 -3.03
CA LEU A 78 6.40 3.10 -4.49
C LEU A 78 5.22 2.32 -5.07
N GLY A 79 4.86 1.18 -4.48
CA GLY A 79 3.71 0.40 -4.88
C GLY A 79 2.39 1.17 -4.76
N GLU A 80 2.18 1.84 -3.62
CA GLU A 80 0.97 2.65 -3.38
C GLU A 80 0.83 3.80 -4.38
N ARG A 81 1.91 4.57 -4.59
CA ARG A 81 1.90 5.74 -5.48
C ARG A 81 1.79 5.33 -6.96
N GLU A 82 2.45 4.26 -7.37
CA GLU A 82 2.34 3.75 -8.74
C GLU A 82 0.91 3.22 -9.03
N GLN A 83 0.21 2.63 -8.05
CA GLN A 83 -1.20 2.24 -8.20
C GLN A 83 -2.14 3.45 -8.37
N ALA A 84 -1.83 4.56 -7.69
CA ALA A 84 -2.60 5.80 -7.75
C ALA A 84 -2.43 6.53 -9.09
N GLU A 85 -1.20 6.65 -9.59
CA GLU A 85 -0.87 7.63 -10.64
C GLU A 85 -0.37 7.02 -11.97
N GLY A 86 0.52 6.02 -11.94
CA GLY A 86 1.24 5.55 -13.13
C GLY A 86 0.73 4.23 -13.73
N ARG A 87 0.18 3.35 -12.89
CA ARG A 87 -0.34 2.00 -13.20
C ARG A 87 0.52 1.19 -14.18
N ARG A 88 1.84 1.36 -14.16
CA ARG A 88 2.77 0.57 -14.97
C ARG A 88 2.85 -0.84 -14.42
N LYS A 89 2.25 -1.78 -15.15
CA LYS A 89 2.10 -3.18 -14.72
C LYS A 89 3.44 -3.84 -14.39
N ASP A 90 4.47 -3.54 -15.17
CA ASP A 90 5.80 -4.13 -14.99
C ASP A 90 6.48 -3.63 -13.70
N VAL A 91 6.28 -2.35 -13.34
CA VAL A 91 6.78 -1.79 -12.07
C VAL A 91 6.05 -2.45 -10.90
N LEU A 92 4.72 -2.52 -10.95
CA LEU A 92 3.92 -3.14 -9.89
C LEU A 92 4.26 -4.63 -9.71
N ALA A 93 4.51 -5.34 -10.81
CA ALA A 93 4.96 -6.73 -10.76
C ALA A 93 6.34 -6.84 -10.08
N ALA A 94 7.32 -6.03 -10.50
CA ALA A 94 8.66 -6.02 -9.93
C ALA A 94 8.69 -5.63 -8.44
N VAL A 95 7.88 -4.64 -8.03
CA VAL A 95 7.72 -4.26 -6.61
C VAL A 95 7.12 -5.42 -5.81
N SER A 96 6.08 -6.06 -6.32
CA SER A 96 5.41 -7.19 -5.64
C SER A 96 6.35 -8.39 -5.47
N GLU A 97 7.12 -8.72 -6.51
CA GLU A 97 8.13 -9.77 -6.46
C GLU A 97 9.18 -9.46 -5.40
N ARG A 98 9.72 -8.23 -5.38
CA ARG A 98 10.75 -7.83 -4.43
C ARG A 98 10.25 -7.88 -2.98
N LEU A 99 9.03 -7.40 -2.71
CA LEU A 99 8.43 -7.48 -1.38
C LEU A 99 8.25 -8.94 -0.91
N LEU A 100 7.86 -9.83 -1.82
CA LEU A 100 7.73 -11.26 -1.51
C LEU A 100 9.09 -11.90 -1.21
N THR A 101 10.14 -11.53 -1.95
CA THR A 101 11.51 -11.98 -1.67
C THR A 101 11.97 -11.54 -0.28
N LEU A 102 11.82 -10.26 0.06
CA LEU A 102 12.20 -9.73 1.38
C LEU A 102 11.42 -10.39 2.52
N ALA A 103 10.12 -10.64 2.32
CA ALA A 103 9.31 -11.38 3.28
C ALA A 103 9.85 -12.81 3.47
N SER A 104 10.18 -13.49 2.37
CA SER A 104 10.72 -14.86 2.41
C SER A 104 12.10 -14.94 3.07
N GLU A 105 12.97 -13.95 2.82
CA GLU A 105 14.28 -13.81 3.48
C GLU A 105 14.12 -13.58 4.99
N SER A 106 13.18 -12.72 5.41
CA SER A 106 12.95 -12.41 6.83
C SER A 106 12.32 -13.54 7.63
N LEU A 107 11.52 -14.41 6.99
CA LEU A 107 10.90 -15.58 7.64
C LEU A 107 11.84 -16.80 7.75
N GLY A 108 12.99 -16.78 7.06
CA GLY A 108 13.82 -17.96 6.89
C GLY A 108 13.19 -18.95 5.91
N ALA A 109 13.96 -19.37 4.90
CA ALA A 109 13.46 -20.07 3.73
C ALA A 109 12.63 -21.34 4.04
N PRO A 110 11.39 -21.48 3.53
CA PRO A 110 10.81 -22.77 3.25
C PRO A 110 11.27 -23.20 1.85
N GLY A 111 12.32 -24.03 1.77
CA GLY A 111 12.67 -24.69 0.50
C GLY A 111 14.14 -24.87 0.18
N GLU A 112 14.97 -25.32 1.13
CA GLU A 112 16.21 -26.00 0.75
C GLU A 112 15.87 -27.44 0.31
N SER A 113 15.25 -27.56 -0.86
CA SER A 113 15.18 -28.84 -1.58
C SER A 113 16.60 -29.14 -2.05
N ARG A 114 17.38 -29.85 -1.22
CA ARG A 114 18.60 -30.51 -1.67
C ARG A 114 18.28 -31.28 -2.96
N PRO A 115 19.02 -31.08 -4.07
CA PRO A 115 18.87 -31.99 -5.20
C PRO A 115 19.21 -33.41 -4.71
N PRO A 116 18.40 -34.43 -5.05
CA PRO A 116 18.75 -35.81 -4.75
C PRO A 116 20.09 -36.11 -5.42
N LEU A 117 21.06 -36.54 -4.63
CA LEU A 117 22.27 -37.16 -5.17
C LEU A 117 21.82 -38.37 -5.99
N GLU A 118 22.12 -38.33 -7.28
CA GLU A 118 21.98 -39.48 -8.17
C GLU A 118 22.82 -40.64 -7.62
N GLY A 119 22.18 -41.78 -7.39
CA GLY A 119 22.83 -42.97 -6.83
C GLY A 119 21.89 -44.16 -6.73
N GLU A 120 21.77 -44.88 -7.85
CA GLU A 120 21.52 -46.32 -8.01
C GLU A 120 20.69 -47.10 -6.96
N GLY A 121 19.54 -47.62 -7.42
CA GLY A 121 19.24 -49.06 -7.40
C GLY A 121 18.66 -49.67 -6.12
N GLY A 122 17.38 -50.03 -6.14
CA GLY A 122 16.79 -50.93 -5.14
C GLY A 122 15.26 -50.97 -5.15
N GLU A 123 14.72 -51.91 -5.93
CA GLU A 123 13.45 -52.64 -5.82
C GLU A 123 12.24 -52.14 -4.98
N VAL A 124 11.08 -52.25 -5.65
CA VAL A 124 9.68 -52.16 -5.22
C VAL A 124 9.34 -52.76 -3.84
N ASP A 125 8.52 -52.03 -3.06
CA ASP A 125 7.64 -52.65 -2.06
C ASP A 125 6.29 -51.91 -1.93
N GLU A 126 5.26 -52.67 -2.27
CA GLU A 126 3.86 -52.70 -1.82
C GLU A 126 3.11 -51.40 -1.42
N THR A 127 2.22 -51.00 -2.34
CA THR A 127 0.79 -50.71 -2.12
C THR A 127 0.33 -50.45 -0.68
N GLN A 128 0.21 -49.17 -0.30
CA GLN A 128 -0.81 -48.76 0.68
C GLN A 128 -2.08 -48.36 -0.07
N GLY A 129 -2.99 -49.33 -0.16
CA GLY A 129 -4.38 -49.07 -0.48
C GLY A 129 -5.01 -48.20 0.60
N LEU A 130 -5.61 -47.10 0.18
CA LEU A 130 -6.71 -46.46 0.88
C LEU A 130 -7.94 -46.55 -0.01
N ASP A 131 -8.73 -47.53 0.38
CA ASP A 131 -10.07 -47.92 -0.03
C ASP A 131 -10.98 -46.70 -0.32
N LEU A 132 -11.36 -46.50 -1.59
CA LEU A 132 -12.47 -45.62 -1.97
C LEU A 132 -13.79 -46.36 -1.73
N ALA A 133 -14.08 -46.61 -0.46
CA ALA A 133 -15.37 -47.12 -0.02
C ALA A 133 -16.36 -45.96 0.10
N ALA A 134 -17.50 -46.13 -0.57
CA ALA A 134 -18.64 -45.24 -0.54
C ALA A 134 -19.06 -44.87 0.90
N GLY A 135 -19.06 -43.58 1.20
CA GLY A 135 -19.59 -43.01 2.42
C GLY A 135 -20.03 -41.58 2.14
N GLU A 136 -21.34 -41.39 2.02
CA GLU A 136 -22.01 -40.10 1.90
C GLU A 136 -21.40 -39.08 2.86
N SER A 137 -20.67 -38.11 2.30
CA SER A 137 -20.32 -36.89 3.00
C SER A 137 -21.16 -35.79 2.39
N ASP A 138 -22.25 -35.51 3.11
CA ASP A 138 -23.19 -34.42 2.89
C ASP A 138 -22.42 -33.10 2.76
N THR A 139 -22.14 -32.68 1.53
CA THR A 139 -21.50 -31.39 1.26
C THR A 139 -22.54 -30.31 1.48
N ALA A 140 -22.62 -29.81 2.72
CA ALA A 140 -23.34 -28.59 3.03
C ALA A 140 -22.67 -27.41 2.28
N THR A 141 -23.23 -27.06 1.13
CA THR A 141 -22.90 -25.85 0.38
C THR A 141 -23.34 -24.65 1.21
N VAL A 142 -22.41 -24.01 1.93
CA VAL A 142 -22.68 -22.74 2.61
C VAL A 142 -22.70 -21.64 1.56
N ASN A 143 -23.89 -21.37 1.02
CA ASN A 143 -24.17 -20.15 0.28
C ASN A 143 -24.20 -19.00 1.30
N VAL A 144 -23.11 -18.24 1.42
CA VAL A 144 -23.13 -16.95 2.13
C VAL A 144 -23.85 -15.95 1.20
N LEU A 145 -25.17 -15.94 1.31
CA LEU A 145 -26.00 -14.84 0.85
C LEU A 145 -25.77 -13.68 1.83
N ALA A 146 -25.04 -12.67 1.37
CA ALA A 146 -25.14 -11.34 1.95
C ALA A 146 -26.60 -10.92 1.92
N SER A 147 -27.18 -10.70 3.09
CA SER A 147 -28.37 -9.86 3.23
C SER A 147 -28.29 -9.16 4.56
N ASP A 148 -27.96 -7.89 4.44
CA ASP A 148 -28.32 -6.86 5.39
C ASP A 148 -29.81 -6.94 5.76
N ALA A 149 -30.08 -6.39 6.94
CA ALA A 149 -31.35 -5.93 7.44
C ALA A 149 -32.33 -6.99 7.98
N GLY A 150 -32.34 -7.08 9.32
CA GLY A 150 -33.56 -7.36 10.08
C GLY A 150 -33.90 -8.82 10.29
N ALA A 151 -34.06 -9.19 11.56
CA ALA A 151 -34.51 -10.50 12.00
C ALA A 151 -35.88 -10.87 11.40
N LEU A 152 -36.01 -12.09 10.87
CA LEU A 152 -37.22 -12.89 11.07
C LEU A 152 -36.99 -14.39 10.85
N VAL A 153 -37.53 -15.14 11.80
CA VAL A 153 -37.72 -16.59 11.89
C VAL A 153 -38.59 -17.12 10.74
N VAL A 154 -38.23 -18.24 10.08
CA VAL A 154 -39.21 -19.21 9.53
C VAL A 154 -38.64 -20.65 9.47
N GLU A 155 -39.48 -21.60 9.89
CA GLU A 155 -39.30 -23.04 10.12
C GLU A 155 -38.98 -23.92 8.87
N PRO A 156 -38.41 -25.13 9.06
CA PRO A 156 -38.14 -26.07 7.96
C PRO A 156 -39.38 -26.90 7.56
N LYS A 157 -39.78 -26.83 6.28
CA LYS A 157 -40.80 -27.70 5.67
C LYS A 157 -40.13 -28.74 4.78
N ALA A 158 -40.14 -30.00 5.22
CA ALA A 158 -39.62 -31.14 4.46
C ALA A 158 -40.57 -31.52 3.30
N THR A 159 -40.05 -31.53 2.07
CA THR A 159 -40.74 -32.07 0.89
C THR A 159 -40.19 -33.45 0.53
N LYS A 160 -41.01 -34.50 0.76
CA LYS A 160 -40.76 -35.87 0.26
C LYS A 160 -40.95 -35.92 -1.26
N GLY A 161 -39.91 -36.35 -1.96
CA GLY A 161 -39.94 -36.70 -3.39
C GLY A 161 -40.73 -37.99 -3.65
N LYS A 162 -41.42 -38.00 -4.78
CA LYS A 162 -42.28 -39.06 -5.32
C LYS A 162 -41.42 -40.03 -6.13
N GLN A 163 -41.34 -41.29 -5.71
CA GLN A 163 -40.83 -42.38 -6.56
C GLN A 163 -41.96 -42.96 -7.43
N LYS A 164 -41.56 -43.53 -8.56
CA LYS A 164 -42.37 -44.04 -9.68
C LYS A 164 -43.53 -44.95 -9.30
#